data_AF-A0A7S1HMR6-F1
#
_entry.id   AF-A0A7S1HMR6-F1
#
_cell.length_a   1.000
_cell.length_b   1.000
_cell.length_c   1.000
_cell.angle_alpha   90.00
_cell.angle_beta   90.00
_cell.angle_gamma   90.00
#
_symmetry.space_group_name_H-M   'P 1'
#
loop_
_entity.id
_entity.type
_entity.pdbx_description
1 polymer ?
#
loop_
_entity_poly.entity_id
_entity_poly.type
_entity_poly.pdbx_seq_one_letter_code
_entity_poly.pdbx_strand_id
1 'polypeptide(L)'
;YVARREGELRVSELWELAKVMMGATWTEEEMRALAERAGVSKSSPPCLKWFEEVLQGGMVDSFTEFWPLVESRFTCWDQYKNKRYTNQGARIDYILVDGEWFHQHAVRGASQLYGTSE
;
A
#
# COMPACT_ATOMS: atom_id res chain seq x y z
N TYR A 1 2.37 -6.63 20.16
CA TYR A 1 2.92 -7.97 19.85
C TYR A 1 2.89 -8.15 18.33
N VAL A 2 4.02 -8.44 17.68
CA VAL A 2 4.05 -8.71 16.23
C VAL A 2 4.22 -10.21 16.06
N ALA A 3 3.19 -10.91 15.59
CA ALA A 3 3.32 -12.30 15.16
C ALA A 3 4.12 -12.30 13.85
N ARG A 4 5.36 -12.78 13.89
CA ARG A 4 6.18 -13.05 12.69
C ARG A 4 6.06 -14.54 12.34
N ARG A 5 6.11 -14.88 11.06
CA ARG A 5 6.30 -16.29 10.66
C ARG A 5 7.76 -16.68 10.91
N GLU A 6 7.97 -17.94 11.28
CA GLU A 6 9.29 -18.51 11.48
C GLU A 6 10.09 -18.45 10.16
N GLY A 7 11.33 -17.94 10.22
CA GLY A 7 12.21 -17.81 9.04
C GLY A 7 12.12 -16.49 8.26
N GLU A 8 11.26 -15.53 8.65
CA GLU A 8 11.17 -14.23 7.97
C GLU A 8 12.07 -13.16 8.60
N LEU A 9 12.85 -12.46 7.75
CA LEU A 9 13.68 -11.30 8.11
C LEU A 9 13.11 -10.03 7.50
N ARG A 10 13.15 -8.92 8.24
CA ARG A 10 12.93 -7.59 7.66
C ARG A 10 14.08 -7.23 6.74
N VAL A 11 13.81 -6.46 5.69
CA VAL A 11 14.88 -5.94 4.82
C VAL A 11 15.94 -5.14 5.61
N SER A 12 15.53 -4.44 6.67
CA SER A 12 16.47 -3.76 7.56
C SER A 12 17.37 -4.74 8.34
N GLU A 13 16.84 -5.90 8.74
CA GLU A 13 17.61 -6.94 9.45
C GLU A 13 18.55 -7.66 8.48
N LEU A 14 18.10 -7.92 7.25
CA LEU A 14 18.94 -8.44 6.17
C LEU A 14 20.07 -7.46 5.80
N TRP A 15 19.77 -6.16 5.77
CA TRP A 15 20.76 -5.11 5.53
C TRP A 15 21.84 -5.08 6.62
N GLU A 16 21.46 -5.16 7.90
CA GLU A 16 22.44 -5.24 9.00
C GLU A 16 23.33 -6.49 8.87
N LEU A 17 22.76 -7.64 8.51
CA LEU A 17 23.54 -8.86 8.26
C LEU A 17 24.50 -8.70 7.08
N ALA A 18 24.04 -8.11 5.97
CA ALA A 18 24.87 -7.86 4.79
C ALA A 18 26.03 -6.91 5.10
N LYS A 19 25.77 -5.88 5.91
CA LYS A 19 26.77 -4.94 6.37
C LYS A 19 27.83 -5.60 7.25
N VAL A 20 27.41 -6.41 8.23
CA VAL A 20 28.34 -7.07 9.16
C VAL A 20 29.14 -8.18 8.49
N MET A 21 28.50 -9.03 7.67
CA MET A 21 29.15 -10.22 7.10
C MET A 21 29.90 -9.94 5.80
N MET A 22 29.39 -9.03 4.97
CA MET A 22 29.90 -8.79 3.62
C MET A 22 30.51 -7.39 3.44
N GLY A 23 30.42 -6.51 4.44
CA GLY A 23 30.84 -5.11 4.32
C GLY A 23 30.01 -4.33 3.30
N ALA A 24 28.86 -4.85 2.87
CA ALA A 24 28.01 -4.25 1.87
C ALA A 24 27.15 -3.14 2.48
N THR A 25 27.07 -1.98 1.82
CA THR A 25 26.15 -0.91 2.20
C THR A 25 25.12 -0.72 1.12
N TRP A 26 23.84 -0.80 1.49
CA TRP A 26 22.73 -0.54 0.57
C TRP A 26 22.09 0.82 0.87
N THR A 27 21.62 1.50 -0.17
CA THR A 27 20.82 2.73 -0.06
C THR A 27 19.38 2.42 0.34
N GLU A 28 18.62 3.46 0.75
CA GLU A 28 17.18 3.32 0.98
C GLU A 28 16.41 2.90 -0.28
N GLU A 29 16.83 3.36 -1.47
CA GLU A 29 16.23 2.90 -2.72
C GLU A 29 16.47 1.41 -2.97
N GLU A 30 17.69 0.91 -2.77
CA GLU A 30 18.01 -0.50 -2.98
C GLU A 30 17.25 -1.41 -2.00
N MET A 31 17.15 -1.00 -0.74
CA MET A 31 16.34 -1.70 0.26
C MET A 31 14.85 -1.69 -0.10
N ARG A 32 14.34 -0.57 -0.64
CA ARG A 32 12.95 -0.48 -1.10
C ARG A 32 12.69 -1.39 -2.30
N ALA A 33 13.57 -1.37 -3.30
CA ALA A 33 13.49 -2.24 -4.47
C ALA A 33 13.57 -3.73 -4.08
N LEU A 34 14.39 -4.07 -3.07
CA LEU A 34 14.44 -5.43 -2.54
C LEU A 34 13.13 -5.82 -1.85
N ALA A 35 12.54 -4.94 -1.05
CA ALA A 35 11.26 -5.17 -0.39
C ALA A 35 10.12 -5.37 -1.41
N GLU A 36 10.09 -4.54 -2.46
CA GLU A 36 9.13 -4.64 -3.56
C GLU A 36 9.28 -5.95 -4.34
N ARG A 37 10.53 -6.33 -4.69
CA ARG A 37 10.81 -7.61 -5.37
C ARG A 37 10.51 -8.83 -4.52
N ALA A 38 10.68 -8.73 -3.20
CA ALA A 38 10.31 -9.78 -2.27
C ALA A 38 8.78 -9.94 -2.13
N GLY A 39 7.99 -8.97 -2.62
CA GLY A 39 6.52 -9.02 -2.61
C GLY A 39 5.90 -8.92 -1.22
N VAL A 40 6.66 -8.50 -0.20
CA VAL A 40 6.19 -8.49 1.19
C VAL A 40 5.56 -7.13 1.49
N SER A 41 4.23 -7.11 1.61
CA SER A 41 3.50 -5.93 2.05
C SER A 41 3.85 -5.55 3.49
N LYS A 42 3.83 -4.24 3.80
CA LYS A 42 4.00 -3.73 5.17
C LYS A 42 2.82 -4.08 6.08
N SER A 43 1.67 -4.44 5.50
CA SER A 43 0.48 -4.85 6.22
C SER A 43 0.65 -6.26 6.79
N SER A 44 0.04 -6.52 7.95
CA SER A 44 0.12 -7.85 8.55
C SER A 44 -0.56 -8.91 7.66
N PRO A 45 -0.06 -10.16 7.60
CA PRO A 45 -0.68 -11.21 6.78
C PRO A 45 -2.17 -11.46 7.10
N PRO A 46 -2.62 -11.44 8.37
CA PRO A 46 -4.06 -11.55 8.67
C PRO A 46 -4.88 -10.39 8.09
N CYS A 47 -4.37 -9.16 8.13
CA CYS A 47 -5.07 -8.02 7.54
C CYS A 47 -5.14 -8.11 6.02
N LEU A 48 -4.07 -8.57 5.36
CA LEU A 48 -4.06 -8.78 3.91
C LEU A 48 -5.07 -9.84 3.51
N LYS A 49 -5.04 -10.99 4.18
CA LYS A 49 -5.96 -12.09 3.94
C LYS A 49 -7.42 -11.63 4.11
N TRP A 50 -7.74 -10.95 5.21
CA TRP A 50 -9.08 -10.40 5.43
C TRP A 50 -9.49 -9.43 4.31
N PHE A 51 -8.59 -8.54 3.89
CA PHE A 51 -8.88 -7.57 2.84
C PHE A 51 -9.11 -8.26 1.49
N GLU A 52 -8.28 -9.26 1.14
CA GLU A 52 -8.45 -10.09 -0.05
C GLU A 52 -9.77 -10.85 -0.05
N GLU A 53 -10.19 -11.41 1.09
CA GLU A 53 -11.49 -12.07 1.23
C GLU A 53 -12.66 -11.10 1.01
N VAL A 54 -12.57 -9.86 1.52
CA VAL A 54 -13.59 -8.83 1.28
C VAL A 54 -13.67 -8.48 -0.20
N LEU A 55 -12.53 -8.35 -0.89
CA LEU A 55 -12.51 -8.08 -2.34
C LEU A 55 -13.06 -9.26 -3.16
N GLN A 56 -12.70 -10.50 -2.79
CA GLN A 56 -13.25 -11.71 -3.41
C GLN A 56 -14.76 -11.86 -3.19
N GLY A 57 -15.29 -11.25 -2.13
CA GLY A 57 -16.73 -11.12 -1.86
C GLY A 57 -17.49 -10.16 -2.76
N GLY A 58 -16.85 -9.60 -3.79
CA GLY A 58 -17.49 -8.70 -4.76
C GLY A 58 -17.40 -7.22 -4.41
N MET A 59 -16.64 -6.86 -3.36
CA MET A 59 -16.38 -5.46 -3.01
C MET A 59 -15.18 -4.92 -3.81
N VAL A 60 -15.21 -3.64 -4.14
CA VAL A 60 -14.10 -2.92 -4.79
C VAL A 60 -13.62 -1.75 -3.95
N ASP A 61 -12.32 -1.45 -4.04
CA ASP A 61 -11.74 -0.23 -3.51
C ASP A 61 -11.98 0.92 -4.49
N SER A 62 -12.98 1.73 -4.21
CA SER A 62 -13.42 2.84 -5.08
C SER A 62 -12.30 3.80 -5.49
N PHE A 63 -11.31 4.03 -4.61
CA PHE A 63 -10.17 4.87 -4.96
C PHE A 63 -9.29 4.19 -5.99
N THR A 64 -8.98 2.91 -5.81
CA THR A 64 -8.12 2.14 -6.72
C THR A 64 -8.80 1.87 -8.06
N GLU A 65 -10.12 1.69 -8.08
CA GLU A 65 -10.89 1.60 -9.32
C GLU A 65 -10.76 2.87 -10.17
N PHE A 66 -10.89 4.05 -9.56
CA PHE A 66 -10.75 5.31 -10.30
C PHE A 66 -9.30 5.70 -10.62
N TRP A 67 -8.34 5.25 -9.81
CA TRP A 67 -6.94 5.69 -9.84
C TRP A 67 -5.95 4.52 -9.65
N PRO A 68 -5.94 3.52 -10.55
CA PRO A 68 -5.19 2.28 -10.34
C PRO A 68 -3.67 2.52 -10.29
N LEU A 69 -3.17 3.49 -11.06
CA LEU A 69 -1.74 3.78 -11.22
C LEU A 69 -1.21 4.84 -10.24
N VAL A 70 -2.06 5.42 -9.37
CA VAL A 70 -1.60 6.48 -8.45
C VAL A 70 -0.85 5.85 -7.27
N GLU A 71 0.44 6.15 -7.19
CA GLU A 71 1.31 5.74 -6.09
C GLU A 71 1.23 6.70 -4.89
N SER A 72 1.85 6.31 -3.76
CA SER A 72 2.05 7.16 -2.58
C SER A 72 0.78 7.78 -1.96
N ARG A 73 -0.36 7.09 -2.14
CA ARG A 73 -1.70 7.43 -1.64
C ARG A 73 -1.91 7.06 -0.17
N PHE A 74 -1.02 7.54 0.71
CA PHE A 74 -1.05 7.20 2.12
C PHE A 74 -2.11 8.00 2.89
N THR A 75 -2.70 7.36 3.89
CA THR A 75 -3.68 8.00 4.80
C THR A 75 -3.22 7.98 6.26
N CYS A 76 -2.19 7.19 6.56
CA CYS A 76 -1.55 7.11 7.87
C CYS A 76 -0.02 7.14 7.76
N TRP A 77 0.63 7.84 8.70
CA TRP A 77 2.08 8.01 8.77
C TRP A 77 2.58 7.82 10.21
N ASP A 78 3.79 7.26 10.36
CA ASP A 78 4.47 7.13 11.64
C ASP A 78 4.95 8.51 12.14
N GLN A 79 4.30 9.01 13.19
CA GLN A 79 4.57 10.33 13.76
C GLN A 79 5.90 10.40 14.52
N TYR A 80 6.32 9.30 15.18
CA TYR A 80 7.60 9.26 15.89
C TYR A 80 8.79 9.42 14.94
N LYS A 81 8.59 9.09 13.67
CA LYS A 81 9.58 9.22 12.60
C LYS A 81 9.29 10.37 11.64
N ASN A 82 8.31 11.23 11.94
CA ASN A 82 7.91 12.39 11.13
C ASN A 82 7.68 12.05 9.64
N LYS A 83 7.18 10.85 9.34
CA LYS A 83 7.15 10.34 7.97
C LYS A 83 6.11 11.01 7.06
N ARG A 84 5.26 11.88 7.63
CA ARG A 84 4.31 12.71 6.90
C ARG A 84 5.00 13.68 5.94
N TYR A 85 6.11 14.29 6.35
CA TYR A 85 6.83 15.28 5.53
C TYR A 85 7.51 14.66 4.31
N THR A 86 7.93 13.40 4.41
CA THR A 86 8.52 12.63 3.31
C THR A 86 7.48 11.82 2.53
N ASN A 87 6.19 11.95 2.87
CA ASN A 87 5.09 11.14 2.37
C ASN A 87 5.39 9.62 2.34
N GLN A 88 5.92 9.07 3.44
CA GLN A 88 6.21 7.63 3.55
C GLN A 88 5.24 7.00 4.55
N GLY A 89 4.14 6.42 4.06
CA GLY A 89 3.07 5.95 4.94
C GLY A 89 2.52 4.57 4.58
N ALA A 90 1.31 4.34 5.07
CA ALA A 90 0.43 3.26 4.66
C ALA A 90 -0.94 3.85 4.32
N ARG A 91 -1.66 3.22 3.39
CA ARG A 91 -3.09 3.48 3.20
C ARG A 91 -3.83 2.50 4.10
N ILE A 92 -4.59 3.03 5.06
CA ILE A 92 -5.37 2.21 5.99
C ILE A 92 -6.85 2.60 6.00
N ASP A 93 -7.18 3.72 5.39
CA ASP A 93 -8.55 4.21 5.23
C ASP A 93 -9.02 3.90 3.80
N TYR A 94 -10.11 3.15 3.70
CA TYR A 94 -10.65 2.65 2.45
C TYR A 94 -12.15 2.91 2.37
N ILE A 95 -12.63 3.15 1.16
CA ILE A 95 -14.06 3.16 0.85
C ILE A 95 -14.32 1.95 -0.05
N LEU A 96 -14.80 0.88 0.57
CA LEU A 96 -15.17 -0.36 -0.12
C LEU A 96 -16.65 -0.30 -0.49
N VAL A 97 -16.96 -0.60 -1.74
CA VAL A 97 -18.31 -0.53 -2.30
C VAL A 97 -18.62 -1.84 -3.03
N ASP A 98 -19.88 -2.24 -3.09
CA ASP A 98 -20.30 -3.33 -3.98
C ASP A 98 -19.84 -3.05 -5.41
N GLY A 99 -19.16 -4.03 -6.01
CA GLY A 99 -18.48 -3.88 -7.30
C GLY A 99 -19.45 -3.69 -8.45
N GLU A 100 -20.55 -4.45 -8.47
CA GLU A 100 -21.57 -4.33 -9.52
C GLU A 100 -22.22 -2.94 -9.47
N TRP A 101 -22.63 -2.50 -8.28
CA TRP A 101 -23.19 -1.17 -8.08
C TRP A 101 -22.20 -0.07 -8.47
N PHE A 102 -20.93 -0.21 -8.07
CA PHE A 102 -19.89 0.77 -8.37
C PHE A 102 -19.66 0.88 -9.88
N HIS A 103 -19.50 -0.22 -10.61
CA HIS A 103 -19.26 -0.18 -12.07
C HIS A 103 -20.47 0.35 -12.85
N GLN A 104 -21.69 0.18 -12.34
CA GLN A 104 -22.90 0.70 -12.98
C GLN A 104 -23.13 2.20 -12.73
N HIS A 105 -22.74 2.72 -11.56
CA HIS A 105 -23.19 4.05 -11.11
C HIS A 105 -22.08 5.03 -10.78
N ALA A 106 -20.86 4.57 -10.50
CA ALA A 106 -19.79 5.45 -10.06
C ALA A 106 -19.24 6.26 -11.23
N VAL A 107 -19.26 7.58 -11.09
CA VAL A 107 -18.71 8.50 -12.10
C VAL A 107 -17.54 9.28 -11.52
N ARG A 108 -16.46 9.39 -12.29
CA ARG A 108 -15.31 10.21 -11.93
C ARG A 108 -15.63 11.68 -12.15
N GLY A 109 -15.51 12.49 -11.09
CA GLY A 109 -15.96 13.88 -11.05
C GLY A 109 -15.27 14.89 -12.00
N ALA A 110 -14.40 14.48 -12.92
CA ALA A 110 -13.75 15.41 -13.85
C ALA A 110 -14.57 15.67 -15.14
N SER A 111 -15.46 14.76 -15.53
CA SER A 111 -16.20 14.86 -16.81
C SER A 111 -17.59 15.47 -16.71
N GLN A 112 -18.15 15.66 -15.51
CA GLN A 112 -19.55 16.13 -15.33
C GLN A 112 -19.69 17.42 -14.50
N LEU A 113 -18.65 17.89 -13.82
CA LEU A 113 -18.72 19.11 -12.99
C LEU A 113 -18.48 20.40 -13.78
N TYR A 114 -17.83 20.31 -14.94
CA TYR A 114 -17.75 21.39 -15.92
C TYR A 114 -18.71 21.04 -17.05
N GLY A 115 -19.99 21.36 -16.88
CA GLY A 115 -20.90 21.36 -18.02
C GLY A 115 -20.26 22.18 -19.13
N THR A 116 -19.98 21.56 -20.27
CA THR A 116 -19.81 22.30 -21.51
C THR A 116 -21.15 22.98 -21.77
N SER A 117 -21.22 24.27 -21.44
CA SER A 117 -22.28 25.14 -21.92
C SER A 117 -22.12 25.22 -23.45
N GLU A 118 -22.95 24.48 -24.18
CA GLU A 118 -23.31 24.85 -25.55
C GLU A 118 -24.36 25.97 -25.53
#